data_AF-A0A7C5YVE2-F1
#
_entry.id   AF-A0A7C5YVE2-F1
#
_cell.length_a   1.000
_cell.length_b   1.000
_cell.length_c   1.000
_cell.angle_alpha   90.00
_cell.angle_beta   90.00
_cell.angle_gamma   90.00
#
_symmetry.space_group_name_H-M   'P 1'
#
loop_
_entity.id
_entity.type
_entity.pdbx_description
1 polymer ?
#
loop_
_entity_poly.entity_id
_entity_poly.type
_entity_poly.pdbx_seq_one_letter_code
_entity_poly.pdbx_strand_id
1 'polypeptide(L)'
;MRTSFTLGRAFGIPIRINYTWFLIFFLLTLYLALGELPASYRGLPSPLYWLAGILGSLLLFASVVAHELAHSLVARRQGVPVRNITLFLFGGVSSIEQEAERPGEELLMAGVGPATSLVLALLSVLIALLFRLGQGGV
;
A
#
# COMPACT_ATOMS: atom_id res chain seq x y z
N MET A 1 -10.92 -3.64 22.79
CA MET A 1 -10.80 -2.17 22.69
C MET A 1 -10.74 -1.79 21.22
N ARG A 2 -11.63 -0.94 20.70
CA ARG A 2 -11.62 -0.56 19.27
C ARG A 2 -10.48 0.43 19.02
N THR A 3 -9.27 -0.08 18.79
CA THR A 3 -8.05 0.69 18.52
C THR A 3 -7.96 1.20 17.08
N SER A 4 -9.08 1.24 16.35
CA SER A 4 -9.13 1.70 14.96
C SER A 4 -10.26 2.68 14.69
N PHE A 5 -9.92 3.78 14.01
CA PHE A 5 -10.84 4.80 13.54
C PHE A 5 -10.97 4.76 12.01
N THR A 6 -12.08 5.25 11.49
CA THR A 6 -12.33 5.29 10.05
C THR A 6 -11.66 6.52 9.45
N LEU A 7 -10.77 6.32 8.48
CA LEU A 7 -10.12 7.40 7.73
C LEU A 7 -11.04 7.91 6.62
N GLY A 8 -11.74 7.01 5.93
CA GLY A 8 -12.57 7.35 4.79
C GLY A 8 -13.27 6.13 4.18
N ARG A 9 -13.78 6.29 2.95
CA ARG A 9 -14.38 5.19 2.18
C ARG A 9 -13.84 5.20 0.76
N ALA A 10 -13.51 4.03 0.23
CA ALA A 10 -13.14 3.83 -1.18
C ALA A 10 -14.08 2.79 -1.79
N PHE A 11 -14.70 3.12 -2.94
CA PHE A 11 -15.69 2.25 -3.62
C PHE A 11 -16.82 1.74 -2.70
N GLY A 12 -17.17 2.53 -1.67
CA GLY A 12 -18.18 2.17 -0.66
C GLY A 12 -17.64 1.32 0.51
N ILE A 13 -16.37 0.93 0.48
CA ILE A 13 -15.70 0.13 1.53
C ILE A 13 -15.01 1.08 2.53
N PRO A 14 -15.35 1.02 3.83
CA PRO A 14 -14.68 1.81 4.86
C PRO A 14 -13.20 1.43 4.99
N ILE A 15 -12.32 2.43 4.94
CA ILE A 15 -10.90 2.29 5.25
C ILE A 15 -10.67 2.79 6.67
N ARG A 16 -10.08 1.93 7.49
CA ARG A 16 -9.81 2.17 8.91
C ARG A 16 -8.31 2.10 9.18
N ILE A 17 -7.85 2.85 10.17
CA ILE A 17 -6.46 2.85 10.62
C ILE A 17 -6.42 2.46 12.09
N ASN A 18 -5.62 1.45 12.42
CA ASN A 18 -5.26 1.09 13.77
C ASN A 18 -4.12 1.98 14.29
N TYR A 19 -4.08 2.31 15.57
CA TYR A 19 -2.98 3.11 16.14
C TYR A 19 -1.58 2.50 15.91
N THR A 20 -1.48 1.18 15.84
CA THR A 20 -0.23 0.48 15.51
C THR A 20 0.32 0.81 14.12
N TRP A 21 -0.52 1.31 13.20
CA TRP A 21 -0.09 1.78 11.89
C TRP A 21 0.87 2.97 11.99
N PHE A 22 0.63 3.91 12.91
CA PHE A 22 1.51 5.06 13.09
C PHE A 22 2.90 4.66 13.57
N LEU A 23 2.99 3.58 14.38
CA LEU A 23 4.26 3.05 14.83
C LEU A 23 5.08 2.52 13.64
N ILE A 24 4.52 1.65 12.80
CA ILE A 24 5.25 1.12 11.64
C ILE A 24 5.55 2.23 10.62
N PHE A 25 4.64 3.17 10.41
CA PHE A 25 4.86 4.32 9.54
C PHE A 25 6.07 5.15 9.98
N PHE A 26 6.16 5.43 11.29
CA PHE A 26 7.28 6.16 11.87
C PHE A 26 8.59 5.37 11.75
N LEU A 27 8.58 4.07 12.10
CA LEU A 27 9.76 3.22 12.00
C LEU A 27 10.28 3.09 10.56
N LEU A 28 9.38 2.93 9.59
CA LEU A 28 9.74 2.86 8.17
C LEU A 28 10.32 4.20 7.69
N THR A 29 9.69 5.32 8.09
CA THR A 29 10.20 6.65 7.77
C THR A 29 11.60 6.86 8.34
N LEU A 30 11.85 6.45 9.59
CA LEU A 30 13.17 6.51 10.23
C LEU A 30 14.20 5.67 9.48
N TYR A 31 13.84 4.42 9.16
CA TYR A 31 14.72 3.51 8.42
C TYR A 31 15.13 4.10 7.05
N LEU A 32 14.17 4.66 6.32
CA LEU A 32 14.46 5.30 5.03
C LEU A 32 15.28 6.58 5.20
N ALA A 33 14.87 7.49 6.09
CA ALA A 33 15.46 8.81 6.22
C ALA A 33 16.87 8.80 6.84
N LEU A 34 17.14 7.87 7.76
CA LEU A 34 18.41 7.79 8.48
C LEU A 34 19.33 6.66 8.00
N GLY A 35 18.79 5.65 7.32
CA GLY A 35 19.52 4.48 6.86
C GLY A 35 19.67 4.43 5.34
N GLU A 36 18.63 3.95 4.66
CA GLU A 36 18.71 3.57 3.24
C GLU A 36 18.98 4.74 2.30
N LEU A 37 18.29 5.87 2.48
CA LEU A 37 18.42 7.01 1.56
C LEU A 37 19.79 7.69 1.68
N PRO A 38 20.32 8.02 2.88
CA PRO A 38 21.67 8.56 3.01
C PRO A 38 22.77 7.58 2.56
N ALA A 39 22.57 6.27 2.75
CA ALA A 39 23.53 5.25 2.33
C ALA A 39 23.60 5.14 0.79
N SER A 40 22.46 5.22 0.12
CA SER A 40 22.33 5.06 -1.34
C SER A 40 22.61 6.35 -2.11
N TYR A 41 22.21 7.50 -1.58
CA TYR A 41 22.31 8.81 -2.23
C TYR A 41 23.06 9.78 -1.33
N ARG A 42 24.38 9.85 -1.46
CA ARG A 42 25.21 10.72 -0.61
C ARG A 42 25.13 12.19 -1.06
N GLY A 43 25.24 13.10 -0.10
CA GLY A 43 25.40 14.54 -0.35
C GLY A 43 24.12 15.36 -0.40
N LEU A 44 22.94 14.76 -0.19
CA LEU A 44 21.70 15.52 -0.04
C LEU A 44 21.54 16.07 1.40
N PRO A 45 20.90 17.24 1.57
CA PRO A 45 20.60 17.81 2.87
C PRO A 45 19.58 16.96 3.65
N SER A 46 19.73 16.88 4.97
CA SER A 46 18.92 16.03 5.85
C SER A 46 17.39 16.17 5.67
N PRO A 47 16.82 17.38 5.51
CA PRO A 47 15.37 17.53 5.30
C PRO A 47 14.84 16.79 4.06
N LEU A 48 15.65 16.63 3.00
CA LEU A 48 15.23 15.90 1.80
C LEU A 48 15.10 14.39 2.07
N TYR A 49 15.98 13.79 2.87
CA TYR A 49 15.84 12.38 3.24
C TYR A 49 14.59 12.14 4.08
N TRP A 50 14.26 13.05 5.00
CA TRP A 50 13.03 12.97 5.78
C TRP A 50 11.78 13.08 4.91
N LEU A 51 11.76 14.06 4.00
CA LEU A 51 10.65 14.22 3.05
C LEU A 51 10.49 12.98 2.17
N ALA A 52 11.58 12.47 1.60
CA ALA A 52 11.57 11.26 0.78
C ALA A 52 11.16 10.01 1.57
N GLY A 53 11.61 9.87 2.82
CA GLY A 53 11.22 8.76 3.71
C GLY A 53 9.72 8.79 4.05
N ILE A 54 9.17 9.96 4.32
CA ILE A 54 7.71 10.15 4.55
C ILE A 54 6.93 9.78 3.29
N LEU A 55 7.31 10.36 2.14
CA LEU A 55 6.64 10.10 0.87
C LEU A 55 6.74 8.64 0.45
N GLY A 56 7.91 8.02 0.58
CA GLY A 56 8.12 6.60 0.28
C GLY A 56 7.28 5.69 1.17
N SER A 57 7.22 5.99 2.47
CA SER A 57 6.36 5.25 3.41
C SER A 57 4.88 5.40 3.06
N LEU A 58 4.41 6.61 2.74
CA LEU A 58 3.03 6.85 2.32
C LEU A 58 2.70 6.12 1.02
N LEU A 59 3.60 6.13 0.03
CA LEU A 59 3.43 5.42 -1.24
C LEU A 59 3.34 3.90 -1.03
N LEU A 60 4.18 3.33 -0.15
CA LEU A 60 4.09 1.92 0.21
C LEU A 60 2.71 1.58 0.79
N PHE A 61 2.22 2.36 1.76
CA PHE A 61 0.90 2.10 2.34
C PHE A 61 -0.24 2.35 1.36
N ALA A 62 -0.11 3.32 0.45
CA ALA A 62 -1.05 3.51 -0.64
C ALA A 62 -1.10 2.28 -1.56
N SER A 63 0.05 1.67 -1.86
CA SER A 63 0.13 0.40 -2.61
C SER A 63 -0.55 -0.75 -1.86
N VAL A 64 -0.35 -0.86 -0.54
CA VAL A 64 -1.02 -1.86 0.29
C VAL A 64 -2.54 -1.66 0.28
N VAL A 65 -3.02 -0.43 0.40
CA VAL A 65 -4.45 -0.13 0.30
C VAL A 65 -4.99 -0.52 -1.07
N ALA A 66 -4.28 -0.20 -2.16
CA ALA A 66 -4.69 -0.57 -3.50
C ALA A 66 -4.76 -2.09 -3.69
N HIS A 67 -3.81 -2.84 -3.14
CA HIS A 67 -3.78 -4.29 -3.12
C HIS A 67 -5.00 -4.88 -2.40
N GLU A 68 -5.26 -4.46 -1.16
CA GLU A 68 -6.42 -4.92 -0.38
C GLU A 68 -7.75 -4.53 -1.02
N LEU A 69 -7.78 -3.37 -1.66
CA LEU A 69 -8.96 -2.89 -2.38
C LEU A 69 -9.23 -3.74 -3.61
N ALA A 70 -8.21 -4.18 -4.34
CA ALA A 70 -8.36 -5.08 -5.47
C ALA A 70 -8.98 -6.42 -5.04
N HIS A 71 -8.48 -7.02 -3.95
CA HIS A 71 -9.09 -8.21 -3.35
C HIS A 71 -10.55 -7.96 -2.98
N SER A 72 -10.82 -6.85 -2.30
CA SER A 72 -12.16 -6.50 -1.84
C SER A 72 -13.14 -6.29 -3.00
N LEU A 73 -12.69 -5.68 -4.10
CA LEU A 73 -13.51 -5.46 -5.29
C LEU A 73 -13.82 -6.78 -6.01
N VAL A 74 -12.86 -7.70 -6.08
CA VAL A 74 -13.07 -9.02 -6.69
C VAL A 74 -13.99 -9.87 -5.83
N ALA A 75 -13.80 -9.89 -4.51
CA ALA A 75 -14.72 -10.55 -3.58
C ALA A 75 -16.16 -10.05 -3.74
N ARG A 76 -16.36 -8.73 -3.81
CA ARG A 76 -17.69 -8.14 -4.06
C ARG A 76 -18.28 -8.54 -5.40
N ARG A 77 -17.48 -8.70 -6.45
CA ARG A 77 -17.95 -9.19 -7.76
C ARG A 77 -18.38 -10.65 -7.72
N GLN A 78 -17.77 -11.45 -6.85
CA GLN A 78 -18.14 -12.84 -6.59
C GLN A 78 -19.35 -12.95 -5.62
N GLY A 79 -19.94 -11.82 -5.20
CA GLY A 79 -21.08 -11.80 -4.27
C GLY A 79 -20.69 -11.86 -2.79
N VAL A 80 -19.39 -11.90 -2.47
CA VAL A 80 -18.91 -11.99 -1.10
C VAL A 80 -18.91 -10.59 -0.44
N PRO A 81 -19.61 -10.39 0.69
CA PRO A 81 -19.66 -9.10 1.34
C PRO A 81 -18.33 -8.74 2.02
N VAL A 82 -17.92 -7.48 1.87
CA VAL A 82 -16.69 -6.91 2.47
C VAL A 82 -17.07 -5.77 3.41
N ARG A 83 -16.74 -5.90 4.69
CA ARG A 83 -17.14 -4.95 5.74
C ARG A 83 -16.29 -3.69 5.76
N ASN A 84 -14.97 -3.85 5.73
CA ASN A 84 -14.00 -2.77 5.85
C ASN A 84 -12.59 -3.27 5.52
N ILE A 85 -11.69 -2.34 5.23
CA ILE A 85 -10.24 -2.56 5.16
C ILE A 85 -9.61 -1.87 6.37
N THR A 86 -8.83 -2.57 7.17
CA THR A 86 -8.12 -2.00 8.32
C THR A 86 -6.61 -2.07 8.10
N LEU A 87 -5.94 -0.92 8.18
CA LEU A 87 -4.48 -0.82 8.21
C LEU A 87 -3.95 -0.95 9.64
N PHE A 88 -2.88 -1.70 9.82
CA PHE A 88 -2.23 -1.99 11.10
C PHE A 88 -0.74 -2.26 10.90
N LEU A 89 -0.05 -2.70 11.96
CA LEU A 89 1.40 -2.89 11.97
C LEU A 89 1.93 -3.74 10.80
N PHE A 90 1.24 -4.83 10.44
CA PHE A 90 1.71 -5.79 9.44
C PHE A 90 1.18 -5.50 8.02
N GLY A 91 0.48 -4.39 7.80
CA GLY A 91 -0.07 -4.02 6.50
C GLY A 91 -1.56 -3.68 6.57
N GLY A 92 -2.32 -4.18 5.59
CA GLY A 92 -3.78 -4.04 5.53
C GLY A 92 -4.46 -5.40 5.60
N VAL A 93 -5.61 -5.47 6.25
CA VAL A 93 -6.49 -6.64 6.21
C VAL A 93 -7.87 -6.20 5.79
N SER A 94 -8.39 -6.84 4.73
CA SER A 94 -9.78 -6.76 4.33
C SER A 94 -10.63 -7.74 5.14
N SER A 95 -11.70 -7.23 5.77
CA SER A 95 -12.65 -8.05 6.52
C SER A 95 -13.72 -8.57 5.57
N ILE A 96 -13.43 -9.73 4.99
CA ILE A 96 -14.30 -10.49 4.09
C ILE A 96 -15.12 -11.46 4.95
N GLU A 97 -16.45 -11.46 4.83
CA GLU A 97 -17.34 -12.20 5.77
C GLU A 97 -17.45 -13.70 5.47
N GLN A 98 -17.10 -14.14 4.26
CA GLN A 98 -17.20 -15.54 3.81
C GLN A 98 -15.97 -15.93 3.00
N GLU A 99 -15.58 -17.20 3.13
CA GLU A 99 -14.59 -17.84 2.26
C GLU A 99 -15.23 -18.16 0.90
N ALA A 100 -14.40 -18.28 -0.14
CA ALA A 100 -14.88 -18.57 -1.49
C ALA A 100 -15.42 -20.01 -1.55
N GLU A 101 -16.61 -20.19 -2.14
CA GLU A 101 -17.28 -21.50 -2.19
C GLU A 101 -16.76 -22.39 -3.33
N ARG A 102 -16.05 -21.80 -4.31
CA ARG A 102 -15.58 -22.48 -5.51
C ARG A 102 -14.07 -22.35 -5.70
N PRO A 103 -13.37 -23.41 -6.15
CA PRO A 103 -11.92 -23.36 -6.39
C PRO A 103 -11.47 -22.27 -7.38
N GLY A 104 -12.31 -21.95 -8.39
CA GLY A 104 -12.01 -20.90 -9.35
C GLY A 104 -12.07 -19.48 -8.76
N GLU A 105 -12.94 -19.27 -7.77
CA GLU A 105 -13.09 -18.00 -7.07
C GLU A 105 -11.89 -17.76 -6.13
N GLU A 106 -11.44 -18.81 -5.44
CA GLU A 106 -10.20 -18.82 -4.66
C GLU A 106 -8.97 -18.52 -5.54
N LEU A 107 -8.85 -19.16 -6.70
CA LEU A 107 -7.71 -18.97 -7.60
C LEU A 107 -7.65 -17.54 -8.14
N LEU A 108 -8.80 -16.96 -8.51
CA LEU A 108 -8.89 -15.56 -8.89
C LEU A 108 -8.52 -14.64 -7.72
N MET A 109 -9.07 -14.89 -6.53
CA MET A 109 -8.78 -14.08 -5.35
C MET A 109 -7.29 -14.10 -5.01
N ALA A 110 -6.65 -15.27 -5.03
CA ALA A 110 -5.22 -15.44 -4.77
C ALA A 110 -4.35 -14.74 -5.82
N GLY A 111 -4.76 -14.72 -7.09
CA GLY A 111 -4.02 -14.08 -8.19
C GLY A 111 -4.12 -12.56 -8.21
N VAL A 112 -5.20 -11.97 -7.70
CA VAL A 112 -5.48 -10.53 -7.80
C VAL A 112 -4.48 -9.68 -7.02
N GLY A 113 -4.07 -10.14 -5.83
CA GLY A 113 -3.06 -9.45 -5.03
C GLY A 113 -1.73 -9.31 -5.77
N PRO A 114 -1.08 -10.43 -6.15
CA PRO A 114 0.16 -10.42 -6.94
C PRO A 114 0.03 -9.62 -8.24
N ALA A 115 -1.07 -9.79 -8.98
CA ALA A 115 -1.29 -9.04 -10.22
C ALA A 115 -1.33 -7.52 -9.98
N THR A 116 -2.03 -7.08 -8.93
CA THR A 116 -2.11 -5.66 -8.56
C THR A 116 -0.73 -5.12 -8.17
N SER A 117 0.02 -5.88 -7.36
CA SER A 117 1.38 -5.49 -6.98
C SER A 117 2.33 -5.41 -8.18
N LEU A 118 2.22 -6.34 -9.14
CA LEU A 118 3.00 -6.31 -10.38
C LEU A 118 2.66 -5.08 -11.24
N VAL A 119 1.38 -4.75 -11.39
CA VAL A 119 0.96 -3.54 -12.11
C VAL A 119 1.51 -2.28 -11.44
N LEU A 120 1.42 -2.18 -10.11
CA LEU A 120 1.96 -1.04 -9.37
C LEU A 120 3.49 -0.95 -9.49
N ALA A 121 4.19 -2.08 -9.46
CA ALA A 121 5.63 -2.13 -9.69
C ALA A 121 6.01 -1.64 -11.09
N LEU A 122 5.33 -2.13 -12.14
CA LEU A 122 5.56 -1.72 -13.53
C LEU A 122 5.28 -0.23 -13.73
N LEU A 123 4.18 0.29 -13.17
CA LEU A 123 3.86 1.72 -13.22
C LEU A 123 4.93 2.56 -12.52
N SER A 124 5.40 2.11 -11.35
CA SER A 124 6.45 2.82 -10.61
C SER A 124 7.76 2.86 -11.39
N VAL A 125 8.15 1.74 -12.02
CA VAL A 125 9.33 1.66 -12.89
C VAL A 125 9.16 2.56 -14.10
N LEU A 126 8.00 2.56 -14.76
CA LEU A 126 7.72 3.41 -15.92
C LEU A 126 7.83 4.89 -15.55
N ILE A 127 7.23 5.31 -14.44
CA ILE A 127 7.32 6.70 -13.95
C ILE A 127 8.78 7.07 -13.68
N ALA A 128 9.55 6.18 -13.05
CA ALA A 128 10.97 6.41 -12.80
C ALA A 128 11.79 6.52 -14.10
N LEU A 129 11.51 5.69 -15.11
CA LEU A 129 12.16 5.74 -16.42
C LEU A 129 11.84 7.05 -17.14
N LEU A 130 10.56 7.46 -17.19
CA LEU A 130 10.15 8.72 -17.81
C LEU A 130 10.82 9.93 -17.14
N PHE A 131 10.93 9.91 -15.82
CA PHE A 131 11.62 10.97 -15.07
C PHE A 131 13.11 11.03 -15.42
N ARG A 132 13.79 9.88 -15.52
CA ARG A 132 15.20 9.82 -15.93
C ARG A 132 15.43 10.31 -17.36
N LEU A 133 14.55 9.93 -18.29
CA LEU A 133 14.63 10.39 -19.68
C LEU A 133 14.43 11.91 -19.79
N GLY A 134 13.57 12.49 -18.96
CA GLY A 134 13.39 13.95 -18.88
C GLY A 134 14.60 14.69 -18.31
N GLN A 135 15.41 14.04 -17.45
CA GLN A 135 16.64 14.64 -16.90
C GLN A 135 17.87 14.49 -17.80
N GLY A 136 17.92 13.47 -18.67
CA GLY A 136 19.02 13.23 -19.61
C GLY A 136 19.01 14.12 -20.86
N GLY A 137 18.05 15.07 -20.96
CA GLY A 137 17.88 15.99 -22.09
C GLY A 137 18.26 17.45 -21.79
N VAL A 138 18.99 17.73 -20.71
CA VAL A 138 19.52 19.06 -20.35
C VAL A 138 21.03 19.00 -20.24
#